data_AF-A0A7C1EQ88-F1
#
_entry.id   AF-A0A7C1EQ88-F1
#
_cell.length_a   1.000
_cell.length_b   1.000
_cell.length_c   1.000
_cell.angle_alpha   90.00
_cell.angle_beta   90.00
_cell.angle_gamma   90.00
#
_symmetry.space_group_name_H-M   'P 1'
#
loop_
_entity.id
_entity.type
_entity.pdbx_description
1 polymer ?
#
loop_
_entity_poly.entity_id
_entity_poly.type
_entity_poly.pdbx_seq_one_letter_code
_entity_poly.pdbx_strand_id
1 'polypeptide(L)'
;MPDVQTEIGVKVSGAVKPKEEVKYTFAPPPFASAVEWAGSPIGAFNTITRTKGRTKLHDKVVDKTPGKLEKLLNSATNAIRQSKPQNLLQHDVIIHGIRVRAMTNSQHLFDYWVDNWYSVSEWEKWTGQKPSSEPKIFVYAYGGVETEEEAAYYSRKNNTIVFFNTSYYGQLKSWVLGAVGRVLAEEFGIHSIHGACVERNKKGILYIAPTGTGKSTSSYGLMGTPGSRFHSDDWVYVRYAYQLKNGNLICPMKIVVSGRETAVGFQVYRWLEENRSKADAEISGMDLKGGTVKAKLAEFDFSKPIEAYAYTSEKVFYLRSNLVESFAETAYPILQSKLENCPEVTPAFIEAEKETVAGIVNRLQNLENAELKKYFRSIEPERLAQLVARLYAFDNTRAMLDIKKVFGEDRVYTNPMEPVRLANIMLLKRDFNSNDVLQSLPLPFFMAKLLIGETPDKKREVAYNAYRAVDDAEEKAFIDRIELQNGGKIDGSYYDLYVSTDGKPHTLYQEFELFRVMHQSAGCYVLNTNLQNDPKLKDKREAVLKSHALIAKTLDTQPKELRLTLYDYDEFLK
;
A
#
# COMPACT_ATOMS: atom_id res chain seq x y z
N MET A 1 -18.35 -27.71 73.53
CA MET A 1 -19.05 -27.07 72.39
C MET A 1 -18.14 -27.14 71.17
N PRO A 2 -18.27 -28.19 70.36
CA PRO A 2 -17.96 -28.16 68.93
C PRO A 2 -19.23 -27.80 68.14
N ASP A 3 -19.12 -27.20 66.97
CA ASP A 3 -20.21 -27.12 65.97
C ASP A 3 -19.58 -26.68 64.64
N VAL A 4 -19.98 -27.10 63.44
CA VAL A 4 -20.80 -28.21 62.91
C VAL A 4 -20.51 -28.18 61.40
N GLN A 5 -20.54 -29.34 60.74
CA GLN A 5 -20.44 -29.45 59.28
C GLN A 5 -21.58 -28.70 58.59
N THR A 6 -21.30 -28.08 57.44
CA THR A 6 -22.29 -27.99 56.36
C THR A 6 -21.59 -27.91 55.01
N GLU A 7 -21.67 -29.02 54.27
CA GLU A 7 -21.50 -29.03 52.82
C GLU A 7 -22.62 -28.19 52.20
N ILE A 8 -22.26 -27.24 51.33
CA ILE A 8 -23.13 -26.79 50.25
C ILE A 8 -22.32 -26.89 48.97
N GLY A 9 -22.57 -27.98 48.23
CA GLY A 9 -22.02 -28.20 46.91
C GLY A 9 -22.55 -27.15 45.94
N VAL A 10 -21.66 -26.32 45.41
CA VAL A 10 -21.91 -25.59 44.17
C VAL A 10 -21.24 -26.37 43.06
N LYS A 11 -22.02 -27.19 42.36
CA LYS A 11 -21.68 -27.67 41.01
C LYS A 11 -21.57 -26.45 40.10
N VAL A 12 -20.38 -25.90 39.94
CA VAL A 12 -20.09 -25.03 38.81
C VAL A 12 -19.89 -25.94 37.61
N SER A 13 -20.98 -26.27 36.93
CA SER A 13 -20.95 -26.81 35.56
C SER A 13 -20.43 -25.71 34.64
N GLY A 14 -19.11 -25.53 34.62
CA GLY A 14 -18.45 -24.77 33.59
C GLY A 14 -18.60 -25.55 32.29
N ALA A 15 -19.57 -25.15 31.45
CA ALA A 15 -19.61 -25.57 30.07
C ALA A 15 -18.25 -25.20 29.45
N VAL A 16 -17.41 -26.19 29.23
CA VAL A 16 -16.19 -26.06 28.45
C VAL A 16 -16.66 -25.59 27.09
N LYS A 17 -16.41 -24.31 26.75
CA LYS A 17 -16.56 -23.85 25.37
C LYS A 17 -15.78 -24.84 24.51
N PRO A 18 -16.39 -25.46 23.48
CA PRO A 18 -15.65 -26.37 22.61
C PRO A 18 -14.40 -25.63 22.13
N LYS A 19 -13.22 -26.25 22.31
CA LYS A 19 -11.98 -25.71 21.76
C LYS A 19 -12.23 -25.48 20.27
N GLU A 20 -12.12 -24.24 19.82
CA GLU A 20 -12.17 -23.94 18.39
C GLU A 20 -11.18 -24.87 17.68
N GLU A 21 -11.69 -25.61 16.70
CA GLU A 21 -10.89 -26.56 15.97
C GLU A 21 -9.81 -25.82 15.20
N VAL A 22 -8.56 -26.27 15.32
CA VAL A 22 -7.42 -25.63 14.67
C VAL A 22 -7.57 -25.76 13.16
N LYS A 23 -7.76 -24.63 12.48
CA LYS A 23 -7.97 -24.57 11.02
C LYS A 23 -6.69 -24.81 10.21
N TYR A 24 -5.55 -24.38 10.75
CA TYR A 24 -4.27 -24.49 10.07
C TYR A 24 -3.12 -24.44 11.08
N THR A 25 -1.93 -24.88 10.65
CA THR A 25 -0.72 -24.90 11.48
C THR A 25 0.49 -24.40 10.71
N PHE A 26 1.50 -23.91 11.43
CA PHE A 26 2.79 -23.53 10.87
C PHE A 26 3.85 -24.51 11.36
N ALA A 27 4.87 -24.75 10.53
CA ALA A 27 6.06 -25.48 10.96
C ALA A 27 6.63 -24.82 12.24
N PRO A 28 6.97 -25.59 13.28
CA PRO A 28 7.55 -25.04 14.50
C PRO A 28 8.95 -24.46 14.25
N PRO A 29 9.39 -23.47 15.04
CA PRO A 29 10.74 -22.93 14.91
C PRO A 29 11.79 -24.00 15.26
N PRO A 30 12.96 -23.98 14.61
CA PRO A 30 14.04 -24.93 14.91
C PRO A 30 14.69 -24.68 16.29
N PHE A 31 14.57 -23.46 16.81
CA PHE A 31 15.04 -23.06 18.15
C PHE A 31 14.32 -21.78 18.60
N ALA A 32 14.30 -21.51 19.91
CA ALA A 32 13.49 -20.43 20.49
C ALA A 32 13.83 -19.02 19.96
N SER A 33 15.11 -18.77 19.64
CA SER A 33 15.59 -17.50 19.12
C SER A 33 15.53 -17.38 17.58
N ALA A 34 14.95 -18.34 16.86
CA ALA A 34 14.79 -18.26 15.40
C ALA A 34 13.80 -17.14 15.04
N VAL A 35 14.20 -16.21 14.17
CA VAL A 35 13.32 -15.14 13.67
C VAL A 35 12.62 -15.56 12.39
N GLU A 36 13.18 -16.51 11.65
CA GLU A 36 12.65 -17.11 10.43
C GLU A 36 13.14 -18.55 10.27
N TRP A 37 12.41 -19.36 9.51
CA TRP A 37 12.78 -20.73 9.16
C TRP A 37 12.00 -21.21 7.93
N ALA A 38 12.41 -22.34 7.35
CA ALA A 38 11.71 -22.94 6.21
C ALA A 38 10.33 -23.48 6.63
N GLY A 39 9.31 -23.18 5.82
CA GLY A 39 7.98 -23.76 5.94
C GLY A 39 7.87 -25.15 5.31
N SER A 40 6.71 -25.77 5.48
CA SER A 40 6.41 -27.04 4.82
C SER A 40 6.37 -26.86 3.29
N PRO A 41 6.84 -27.84 2.49
CA PRO A 41 6.97 -27.69 1.04
C PRO A 41 5.68 -27.24 0.35
N ILE A 42 5.78 -26.14 -0.40
CA ILE A 42 4.76 -25.61 -1.29
C ILE A 42 5.41 -24.69 -2.32
N GLY A 43 5.04 -24.85 -3.58
CA GLY A 43 5.57 -24.00 -4.65
C GLY A 43 7.10 -24.04 -4.73
N ALA A 44 7.70 -22.90 -5.07
CA ALA A 44 9.15 -22.75 -5.18
C ALA A 44 9.84 -22.63 -3.82
N PHE A 45 9.29 -21.82 -2.91
CA PHE A 45 9.87 -21.57 -1.60
C PHE A 45 8.83 -21.00 -0.62
N ASN A 46 8.95 -21.31 0.67
CA ASN A 46 8.08 -20.80 1.73
C ASN A 46 8.89 -20.51 3.00
N THR A 47 8.97 -19.24 3.42
CA THR A 47 9.56 -18.84 4.71
C THR A 47 8.47 -18.64 5.74
N ILE A 48 8.67 -19.19 6.94
CA ILE A 48 7.87 -18.87 8.12
C ILE A 48 8.65 -17.86 8.98
N THR A 49 8.06 -16.70 9.25
CA THR A 49 8.66 -15.67 10.14
C THR A 49 8.15 -15.90 11.56
N ARG A 50 8.89 -15.59 12.64
CA ARG A 50 8.40 -15.80 14.02
C ARG A 50 7.07 -15.09 14.25
N THR A 51 7.06 -13.81 13.98
CA THR A 51 5.88 -12.95 14.01
C THR A 51 5.33 -12.84 12.60
N LYS A 52 4.08 -13.26 12.40
CA LYS A 52 3.42 -13.34 11.07
C LYS A 52 2.85 -12.00 10.61
N GLY A 53 3.39 -10.91 11.14
CA GLY A 53 2.83 -9.58 11.07
C GLY A 53 3.78 -8.57 11.69
N ARG A 54 3.24 -7.42 12.07
CA ARG A 54 4.05 -6.33 12.63
C ARG A 54 4.44 -6.61 14.07
N THR A 55 5.63 -6.17 14.45
CA THR A 55 6.08 -6.20 15.84
C THR A 55 5.12 -5.44 16.75
N LYS A 56 4.92 -5.95 17.97
CA LYS A 56 4.12 -5.25 18.97
C LYS A 56 4.81 -3.97 19.43
N LEU A 57 6.12 -4.06 19.70
CA LEU A 57 6.93 -2.90 20.02
C LEU A 57 7.35 -2.19 18.74
N HIS A 58 7.03 -0.90 18.65
CA HIS A 58 7.51 -0.03 17.58
C HIS A 58 7.54 1.42 18.04
N ASP A 59 8.45 2.21 17.46
CA ASP A 59 8.57 3.64 17.74
C ASP A 59 9.03 4.41 16.49
N LYS A 60 8.16 5.28 15.98
CA LYS A 60 8.45 6.14 14.82
C LYS A 60 8.99 7.53 15.19
N VAL A 61 9.13 7.81 16.48
CA VAL A 61 9.51 9.11 17.03
C VAL A 61 10.73 9.01 17.94
N VAL A 62 11.68 8.15 17.54
CA VAL A 62 12.95 7.92 18.26
C VAL A 62 13.67 9.23 18.57
N ASP A 63 13.56 10.20 17.66
CA ASP A 63 14.19 11.52 17.78
C ASP A 63 13.71 12.35 18.99
N LYS A 64 12.56 12.01 19.59
CA LYS A 64 12.06 12.66 20.82
C LYS A 64 12.83 12.27 22.07
N THR A 65 13.59 11.16 22.03
CA THR A 65 14.39 10.68 23.16
C THR A 65 15.88 10.87 22.85
N PRO A 66 16.57 11.81 23.52
CA PRO A 66 18.01 12.03 23.32
C PRO A 66 18.83 10.75 23.52
N GLY A 67 19.77 10.47 22.62
CA GLY A 67 20.66 9.30 22.70
C GLY A 67 20.03 7.96 22.28
N LYS A 68 18.72 7.93 21.97
CA LYS A 68 18.02 6.66 21.68
C LYS A 68 18.47 6.06 20.36
N LEU A 69 18.61 6.86 19.30
CA LEU A 69 19.09 6.35 18.01
C LEU A 69 20.51 5.80 18.14
N GLU A 70 21.39 6.53 18.82
CA GLU A 70 22.77 6.14 19.06
C GLU A 70 22.85 4.80 19.82
N LYS A 71 22.02 4.62 20.85
CA LYS A 71 21.87 3.33 21.55
C LYS A 71 21.48 2.22 20.56
N LEU A 72 20.43 2.43 19.77
CA LEU A 72 19.94 1.43 18.81
C LEU A 72 20.99 1.07 17.76
N LEU A 73 21.72 2.07 17.23
CA LEU A 73 22.79 1.84 16.26
C LEU A 73 23.98 1.11 16.88
N ASN A 74 24.30 1.36 18.15
CA ASN A 74 25.31 0.61 18.89
C ASN A 74 24.91 -0.87 19.05
N SER A 75 23.65 -1.16 19.38
CA SER A 75 23.13 -2.53 19.43
C SER A 75 23.21 -3.22 18.06
N ALA A 76 22.82 -2.53 16.98
CA ALA A 76 22.95 -3.03 15.61
C ALA A 76 24.42 -3.28 15.24
N THR A 77 25.32 -2.38 15.59
CA THR A 77 26.76 -2.52 15.31
C THR A 77 27.39 -3.67 16.09
N ASN A 78 26.97 -3.88 17.33
CA ASN A 78 27.42 -5.03 18.12
C ASN A 78 26.91 -6.35 17.53
N ALA A 79 25.65 -6.38 17.06
CA ALA A 79 25.12 -7.54 16.34
C ALA A 79 25.91 -7.86 15.06
N ILE A 80 26.34 -6.83 14.31
CA ILE A 80 27.23 -6.97 13.16
C ILE A 80 28.56 -7.63 13.58
N ARG A 81 29.20 -7.12 14.63
CA ARG A 81 30.50 -7.63 15.11
C ARG A 81 30.43 -9.08 15.59
N GLN A 82 29.30 -9.48 16.15
CA GLN A 82 29.06 -10.86 16.62
C GLN A 82 28.64 -11.80 15.46
N SER A 83 28.15 -11.25 14.36
CA SER A 83 27.76 -12.02 13.18
C SER A 83 29.00 -12.46 12.40
N LYS A 84 28.97 -13.68 11.86
CA LYS A 84 30.01 -14.14 10.93
C LYS A 84 29.96 -13.27 9.66
N PRO A 85 31.10 -12.78 9.12
CA PRO A 85 31.10 -11.85 7.98
C PRO A 85 30.29 -12.31 6.77
N GLN A 86 30.29 -13.60 6.46
CA GLN A 86 29.53 -14.21 5.37
C GLN A 86 28.00 -14.15 5.55
N ASN A 87 27.52 -13.88 6.76
CA ASN A 87 26.09 -13.77 7.06
C ASN A 87 25.62 -12.31 6.99
N LEU A 88 26.51 -11.35 6.75
CA LEU A 88 26.15 -9.94 6.65
C LEU A 88 25.90 -9.57 5.19
N LEU A 89 24.66 -9.17 4.92
CA LEU A 89 24.20 -8.77 3.61
C LEU A 89 23.98 -7.26 3.61
N GLN A 90 24.66 -6.56 2.71
CA GLN A 90 24.47 -5.12 2.47
C GLN A 90 24.08 -4.91 1.01
N HIS A 91 22.98 -4.21 0.77
CA HIS A 91 22.53 -3.94 -0.59
C HIS A 91 21.83 -2.60 -0.73
N ASP A 92 22.10 -1.93 -1.85
CA ASP A 92 21.49 -0.66 -2.21
C ASP A 92 20.44 -0.88 -3.28
N VAL A 93 19.26 -0.32 -3.06
CA VAL A 93 18.17 -0.29 -4.05
C VAL A 93 17.74 1.14 -4.31
N ILE A 94 17.06 1.34 -5.43
CA ILE A 94 16.48 2.61 -5.84
C ILE A 94 14.97 2.50 -5.78
N ILE A 95 14.35 3.43 -5.05
CA ILE A 95 12.90 3.60 -4.97
C ILE A 95 12.59 5.02 -5.43
N HIS A 96 12.06 5.14 -6.65
CA HIS A 96 11.73 6.42 -7.29
C HIS A 96 12.87 7.46 -7.25
N GLY A 97 14.09 7.02 -7.61
CA GLY A 97 15.30 7.85 -7.61
C GLY A 97 15.97 8.01 -6.25
N ILE A 98 15.35 7.56 -5.15
CA ILE A 98 15.93 7.59 -3.81
C ILE A 98 16.73 6.31 -3.57
N ARG A 99 18.02 6.46 -3.29
CA ARG A 99 18.90 5.34 -2.92
C ARG A 99 18.71 4.97 -1.45
N VAL A 100 18.38 3.71 -1.19
CA VAL A 100 18.20 3.14 0.15
C VAL A 100 19.20 2.02 0.36
N ARG A 101 19.95 2.08 1.46
CA ARG A 101 20.89 1.02 1.87
C ARG A 101 20.27 0.18 2.97
N ALA A 102 20.18 -1.13 2.76
CA ALA A 102 19.80 -2.09 3.78
C ALA A 102 20.99 -2.95 4.21
N MET A 103 21.10 -3.20 5.51
CA MET A 103 22.08 -4.09 6.13
C MET A 103 21.33 -5.11 7.00
N THR A 104 21.55 -6.40 6.77
CA THR A 104 20.83 -7.47 7.46
C THR A 104 21.64 -8.75 7.60
N ASN A 105 21.25 -9.61 8.54
CA ASN A 105 21.71 -10.99 8.64
C ASN A 105 20.64 -12.03 8.28
N SER A 106 19.51 -11.59 7.73
CA SER A 106 18.41 -12.43 7.25
C SER A 106 18.52 -12.61 5.73
N GLN A 107 18.70 -13.85 5.29
CA GLN A 107 18.68 -14.18 3.86
C GLN A 107 17.27 -13.94 3.28
N HIS A 108 16.22 -14.26 4.05
CA HIS A 108 14.84 -14.02 3.64
C HIS A 108 14.56 -12.55 3.33
N LEU A 109 14.93 -11.63 4.25
CA LEU A 109 14.73 -10.20 4.04
C LEU A 109 15.52 -9.70 2.84
N PHE A 110 16.77 -10.14 2.67
CA PHE A 110 17.59 -9.78 1.51
C PHE A 110 16.96 -10.25 0.20
N ASP A 111 16.53 -11.52 0.14
CA ASP A 111 15.95 -12.13 -1.04
C ASP A 111 14.67 -11.44 -1.49
N TYR A 112 13.84 -10.99 -0.55
CA TYR A 112 12.63 -10.23 -0.85
C TYR A 112 12.97 -8.79 -1.26
N TRP A 113 13.95 -8.18 -0.61
CA TRP A 113 14.41 -6.81 -0.88
C TRP A 113 14.93 -6.62 -2.30
N VAL A 114 15.80 -7.52 -2.78
CA VAL A 114 16.40 -7.43 -4.13
C VAL A 114 15.42 -7.80 -5.24
N ASP A 115 14.41 -8.62 -4.95
CA ASP A 115 13.31 -8.92 -5.87
C ASP A 115 12.36 -7.73 -5.98
N ASN A 116 12.00 -7.11 -4.86
CA ASN A 116 10.97 -6.07 -4.80
C ASN A 116 11.40 -4.78 -5.51
N TRP A 117 12.67 -4.40 -5.39
CA TRP A 117 13.17 -3.09 -5.84
C TRP A 117 14.21 -3.19 -6.96
N TYR A 118 14.52 -2.04 -7.55
CA TYR A 118 15.56 -1.92 -8.57
C TYR A 118 16.93 -1.77 -7.90
N SER A 119 17.90 -2.57 -8.30
CA SER A 119 19.31 -2.25 -8.03
C SER A 119 19.72 -0.96 -8.74
N VAL A 120 20.87 -0.40 -8.36
CA VAL A 120 21.46 0.77 -9.03
C VAL A 120 21.61 0.53 -10.55
N SER A 121 22.07 -0.67 -10.93
CA SER A 121 22.28 -1.04 -12.33
C SER A 121 20.98 -1.23 -13.11
N GLU A 122 19.96 -1.85 -12.50
CA GLU A 122 18.65 -2.00 -13.12
C GLU A 122 17.98 -0.64 -13.31
N TRP A 123 18.07 0.25 -12.31
CA TRP A 123 17.53 1.60 -12.40
C TRP A 123 18.13 2.37 -13.57
N GLU A 124 19.46 2.38 -13.69
CA GLU A 124 20.15 3.05 -14.80
C GLU A 124 19.77 2.46 -16.16
N LYS A 125 19.68 1.12 -16.25
CA LYS A 125 19.24 0.43 -17.47
C LYS A 125 17.82 0.81 -17.89
N TRP A 126 16.87 0.85 -16.96
CA TRP A 126 15.45 1.08 -17.27
C TRP A 126 15.11 2.56 -17.49
N THR A 127 15.79 3.46 -16.77
CA THR A 127 15.44 4.89 -16.75
C THR A 127 16.41 5.77 -17.51
N GLY A 128 17.63 5.30 -17.79
CA GLY A 128 18.73 6.11 -18.30
C GLY A 128 19.30 7.11 -17.28
N GLN A 129 18.81 7.11 -16.04
CA GLN A 129 19.24 8.03 -15.00
C GLN A 129 20.22 7.38 -14.04
N LYS A 130 21.25 8.12 -13.67
CA LYS A 130 22.18 7.72 -12.60
C LYS A 130 21.69 8.26 -11.25
N PRO A 131 21.31 7.39 -10.30
CA PRO A 131 20.89 7.83 -8.97
C PRO A 131 22.09 8.37 -8.17
N SER A 132 21.82 9.04 -7.04
CA SER A 132 22.85 9.51 -6.11
C SER A 132 23.83 8.38 -5.72
N SER A 133 25.12 8.71 -5.62
CA SER A 133 26.14 7.78 -5.11
C SER A 133 25.93 7.47 -3.62
N GLU A 134 25.47 8.46 -2.85
CA GLU A 134 25.21 8.31 -1.42
C GLU A 134 23.76 7.88 -1.16
N PRO A 135 23.53 6.86 -0.32
CA PRO A 135 22.21 6.52 0.19
C PRO A 135 21.61 7.67 0.99
N LYS A 136 20.31 7.94 0.78
CA LYS A 136 19.57 8.91 1.59
C LYS A 136 18.90 8.28 2.80
N ILE A 137 18.66 6.98 2.77
CA ILE A 137 17.95 6.22 3.80
C ILE A 137 18.77 4.98 4.15
N PHE A 138 18.87 4.70 5.45
CA PHE A 138 19.57 3.54 5.99
C PHE A 138 18.60 2.62 6.72
N VAL A 139 18.73 1.32 6.48
CA VAL A 139 17.94 0.27 7.13
C VAL A 139 18.88 -0.73 7.77
N TYR A 140 18.73 -0.95 9.07
CA TYR A 140 19.44 -1.96 9.83
C TYR A 140 18.42 -3.01 10.30
N ALA A 141 18.52 -4.25 9.84
CA ALA A 141 17.55 -5.30 10.18
C ALA A 141 18.25 -6.56 10.65
N TYR A 142 18.31 -6.79 11.97
CA TYR A 142 19.09 -7.88 12.54
C TYR A 142 18.24 -8.81 13.41
N GLY A 143 18.32 -10.10 13.10
CA GLY A 143 17.82 -11.17 13.96
C GLY A 143 18.88 -11.70 14.93
N GLY A 144 18.45 -12.27 16.05
CA GLY A 144 19.33 -12.88 17.05
C GLY A 144 20.07 -11.88 17.95
N VAL A 145 19.56 -10.66 18.10
CA VAL A 145 20.16 -9.63 18.96
C VAL A 145 19.63 -9.78 20.38
N GLU A 146 20.40 -10.42 21.26
CA GLU A 146 19.95 -10.78 22.62
C GLU A 146 19.60 -9.58 23.51
N THR A 147 20.25 -8.43 23.28
CA THR A 147 20.06 -7.22 24.09
C THR A 147 18.84 -6.40 23.70
N GLU A 148 18.11 -6.80 22.66
CA GLU A 148 17.00 -6.03 22.10
C GLU A 148 15.75 -6.90 21.99
N GLU A 149 14.59 -6.29 22.18
CA GLU A 149 13.31 -6.97 21.96
C GLU A 149 12.98 -7.06 20.46
N GLU A 150 11.98 -7.86 20.11
CA GLU A 150 11.42 -7.84 18.77
C GLU A 150 10.69 -6.52 18.50
N ALA A 151 11.31 -5.64 17.71
CA ALA A 151 10.89 -4.25 17.60
C ALA A 151 11.29 -3.57 16.27
N ALA A 152 10.63 -2.45 15.99
CA ALA A 152 10.91 -1.58 14.84
C ALA A 152 11.01 -0.11 15.26
N TYR A 153 12.02 0.59 14.74
CA TYR A 153 12.36 1.96 15.12
C TYR A 153 12.62 2.83 13.90
N TYR A 154 12.22 4.09 13.96
CA TYR A 154 12.47 5.07 12.90
C TYR A 154 12.90 6.40 13.49
N SER A 155 14.04 6.89 12.97
CA SER A 155 14.49 8.26 13.14
C SER A 155 14.20 9.03 11.84
N ARG A 156 13.26 9.96 11.94
CA ARG A 156 12.90 10.87 10.87
C ARG A 156 14.03 11.84 10.57
N LYS A 157 14.70 12.35 11.61
CA LYS A 157 15.80 13.31 11.50
C LYS A 157 17.00 12.73 10.74
N ASN A 158 17.30 11.45 10.94
CA ASN A 158 18.49 10.79 10.39
C ASN A 158 18.17 9.82 9.24
N ASN A 159 16.93 9.78 8.75
CA ASN A 159 16.48 8.87 7.69
C ASN A 159 16.86 7.40 7.96
N THR A 160 16.76 6.96 9.22
CA THR A 160 17.30 5.66 9.65
C THR A 160 16.19 4.80 10.23
N ILE A 161 16.09 3.57 9.74
CA ILE A 161 15.16 2.54 10.22
C ILE A 161 15.97 1.41 10.87
N VAL A 162 15.53 0.93 12.02
CA VAL A 162 16.16 -0.18 12.74
C VAL A 162 15.11 -1.24 13.10
N PHE A 163 15.36 -2.49 12.72
CA PHE A 163 14.58 -3.66 13.09
C PHE A 163 15.44 -4.62 13.92
N PHE A 164 14.88 -5.07 15.05
CA PHE A 164 15.48 -6.12 15.86
C PHE A 164 14.55 -7.32 15.94
N ASN A 165 15.13 -8.50 15.79
CA ASN A 165 14.50 -9.80 16.04
C ASN A 165 13.21 -10.09 15.26
N THR A 166 12.96 -9.36 14.18
CA THR A 166 11.84 -9.56 13.25
C THR A 166 12.34 -9.71 11.82
N SER A 167 11.67 -10.57 11.05
CA SER A 167 11.93 -10.81 9.63
C SER A 167 10.67 -10.74 8.77
N TYR A 168 9.58 -10.20 9.31
CA TYR A 168 8.36 -10.00 8.53
C TYR A 168 8.57 -8.91 7.47
N TYR A 169 8.70 -9.32 6.20
CA TYR A 169 9.11 -8.42 5.12
C TYR A 169 8.12 -7.26 4.93
N GLY A 170 6.83 -7.52 5.14
CA GLY A 170 5.78 -6.51 5.01
C GLY A 170 5.98 -5.29 5.92
N GLN A 171 6.61 -5.43 7.09
CA GLN A 171 6.93 -4.29 7.96
C GLN A 171 8.15 -3.52 7.45
N LEU A 172 9.20 -4.22 6.99
CA LEU A 172 10.36 -3.60 6.36
C LEU A 172 9.95 -2.76 5.15
N LYS A 173 9.23 -3.38 4.20
CA LYS A 173 8.68 -2.72 3.00
C LYS A 173 7.93 -1.45 3.37
N SER A 174 6.94 -1.54 4.27
CA SER A 174 6.05 -0.40 4.53
C SER A 174 6.75 0.77 5.23
N TRP A 175 7.71 0.49 6.13
CA TRP A 175 8.48 1.53 6.81
C TRP A 175 9.47 2.23 5.88
N VAL A 176 10.13 1.47 5.00
CA VAL A 176 10.99 2.03 3.95
C VAL A 176 10.18 2.93 3.02
N LEU A 177 9.01 2.46 2.55
CA LEU A 177 8.12 3.26 1.70
C LEU A 177 7.65 4.54 2.40
N GLY A 178 7.34 4.48 3.70
CA GLY A 178 7.04 5.67 4.50
C GLY A 178 8.21 6.67 4.55
N ALA A 179 9.44 6.19 4.79
CA ALA A 179 10.63 7.03 4.85
C ALA A 179 10.98 7.65 3.49
N VAL A 180 10.88 6.88 2.40
CA VAL A 180 11.03 7.36 1.02
C VAL A 180 9.95 8.39 0.71
N GLY A 181 8.69 8.09 1.02
CA GLY A 181 7.56 8.98 0.79
C GLY A 181 7.72 10.34 1.44
N ARG A 182 8.27 10.39 2.66
CA ARG A 182 8.62 11.65 3.33
C ARG A 182 9.67 12.44 2.56
N VAL A 183 10.80 11.81 2.17
CA VAL A 183 11.86 12.48 1.38
C VAL A 183 11.27 13.04 0.09
N LEU A 184 10.48 12.24 -0.61
CA LEU A 184 9.81 12.61 -1.85
C LEU A 184 8.87 13.82 -1.67
N ALA A 185 8.10 13.86 -0.58
CA ALA A 185 7.19 14.96 -0.30
C ALA A 185 7.94 16.24 0.13
N GLU A 186 8.90 16.14 1.05
CA GLU A 186 9.62 17.29 1.63
C GLU A 186 10.60 17.94 0.67
N GLU A 187 11.25 17.15 -0.19
CA GLU A 187 12.33 17.66 -1.05
C GLU A 187 11.92 17.80 -2.52
N PHE A 188 10.95 16.99 -2.97
CA PHE A 188 10.60 16.89 -4.40
C PHE A 188 9.14 17.23 -4.70
N GLY A 189 8.28 17.38 -3.70
CA GLY A 189 6.85 17.66 -3.90
C GLY A 189 6.12 16.49 -4.55
N ILE A 190 6.65 15.28 -4.38
CA ILE A 190 6.12 14.05 -4.96
C ILE A 190 5.27 13.36 -3.90
N HIS A 191 4.03 13.06 -4.26
CA HIS A 191 3.05 12.46 -3.37
C HIS A 191 3.17 10.94 -3.34
N SER A 192 3.35 10.37 -2.15
CA SER A 192 3.51 8.94 -1.94
C SER A 192 2.22 8.34 -1.39
N ILE A 193 1.53 7.53 -2.18
CA ILE A 193 0.17 7.10 -1.89
C ILE A 193 0.11 5.60 -1.73
N HIS A 194 -0.49 5.15 -0.64
CA HIS A 194 -0.90 3.76 -0.46
C HIS A 194 -2.19 3.53 -1.27
N GLY A 195 -2.02 3.04 -2.49
CA GLY A 195 -3.07 2.93 -3.49
C GLY A 195 -2.67 2.05 -4.66
N ALA A 196 -3.67 1.61 -5.43
CA ALA A 196 -3.49 0.81 -6.64
C ALA A 196 -3.72 1.69 -7.87
N CYS A 197 -3.02 1.43 -8.97
CA CYS A 197 -3.21 2.15 -10.22
C CYS A 197 -3.31 1.19 -11.41
N VAL A 198 -4.21 1.54 -12.34
CA VAL A 198 -4.40 0.85 -13.61
C VAL A 198 -4.60 1.90 -14.70
N GLU A 199 -3.95 1.72 -15.85
CA GLU A 199 -4.25 2.48 -17.06
C GLU A 199 -5.36 1.78 -17.82
N ARG A 200 -6.30 2.55 -18.38
CA ARG A 200 -7.12 2.09 -19.50
C ARG A 200 -7.19 3.17 -20.56
N ASN A 201 -6.92 2.82 -21.81
CA ASN A 201 -6.95 3.75 -22.94
C ASN A 201 -6.16 5.05 -22.67
N LYS A 202 -4.92 4.92 -22.16
CA LYS A 202 -4.02 6.04 -21.80
C LYS A 202 -4.50 6.95 -20.65
N LYS A 203 -5.58 6.58 -19.96
CA LYS A 203 -6.09 7.26 -18.77
C LYS A 203 -5.85 6.41 -17.53
N GLY A 204 -5.17 6.96 -16.53
CA GLY A 204 -4.91 6.30 -15.26
C GLY A 204 -6.10 6.45 -14.29
N ILE A 205 -6.42 5.36 -13.60
CA ILE A 205 -7.29 5.35 -12.42
C ILE A 205 -6.42 5.05 -11.20
N LEU A 206 -6.51 5.89 -10.16
CA LEU A 206 -5.89 5.63 -8.87
C LEU A 206 -6.97 5.24 -7.85
N TYR A 207 -6.84 4.05 -7.27
CA TYR A 207 -7.66 3.60 -6.16
C TYR A 207 -6.95 3.89 -4.84
N ILE A 208 -7.61 4.64 -3.96
CA ILE A 208 -7.12 4.91 -2.61
C ILE A 208 -8.14 4.33 -1.65
N ALA A 209 -7.70 3.49 -0.72
CA ALA A 209 -8.63 2.88 0.19
C ALA A 209 -7.94 2.30 1.42
N PRO A 210 -8.67 2.14 2.53
CA PRO A 210 -8.18 1.39 3.66
C PRO A 210 -7.88 -0.06 3.32
N THR A 211 -7.25 -0.76 4.25
CA THR A 211 -7.08 -2.21 4.15
C THR A 211 -8.45 -2.92 4.12
N GLY A 212 -8.62 -3.90 3.22
CA GLY A 212 -9.80 -4.79 3.19
C GLY A 212 -11.02 -4.29 2.38
N THR A 213 -10.96 -3.11 1.77
CA THR A 213 -12.08 -2.53 0.99
C THR A 213 -12.10 -2.97 -0.49
N GLY A 214 -11.13 -3.76 -0.95
CA GLY A 214 -11.13 -4.35 -2.30
C GLY A 214 -10.23 -3.68 -3.33
N LYS A 215 -9.20 -2.90 -2.93
CA LYS A 215 -8.21 -2.31 -3.87
C LYS A 215 -7.68 -3.33 -4.89
N SER A 216 -7.13 -4.44 -4.41
CA SER A 216 -6.56 -5.48 -5.27
C SER A 216 -7.63 -6.15 -6.15
N THR A 217 -8.84 -6.36 -5.63
CA THR A 217 -9.93 -6.90 -6.45
C THR A 217 -10.30 -5.96 -7.58
N SER A 218 -10.36 -4.65 -7.34
CA SER A 218 -10.68 -3.65 -8.35
C SER A 218 -9.56 -3.46 -9.38
N SER A 219 -8.29 -3.40 -8.95
CA SER A 219 -7.14 -3.20 -9.85
C SER A 219 -6.96 -4.41 -10.80
N TYR A 220 -6.95 -5.63 -10.26
CA TYR A 220 -6.85 -6.85 -11.07
C TYR A 220 -8.11 -7.08 -11.91
N GLY A 221 -9.27 -6.76 -11.36
CA GLY A 221 -10.54 -6.89 -12.05
C GLY A 221 -10.63 -6.05 -13.32
N LEU A 222 -10.10 -4.81 -13.28
CA LEU A 222 -10.08 -3.93 -14.45
C LEU A 222 -9.13 -4.43 -15.55
N MET A 223 -8.16 -5.30 -15.24
CA MET A 223 -7.31 -5.95 -16.24
C MET A 223 -8.07 -6.92 -17.15
N GLY A 224 -9.28 -7.35 -16.77
CA GLY A 224 -10.19 -8.07 -17.66
C GLY A 224 -10.78 -7.20 -18.79
N THR A 225 -10.61 -5.88 -18.75
CA THR A 225 -11.13 -4.96 -19.76
C THR A 225 -10.10 -4.71 -20.88
N PRO A 226 -10.49 -4.70 -22.16
CA PRO A 226 -9.60 -4.34 -23.27
C PRO A 226 -9.00 -2.94 -23.10
N GLY A 227 -7.75 -2.78 -23.53
CA GLY A 227 -7.02 -1.51 -23.43
C GLY A 227 -6.48 -1.19 -22.03
N SER A 228 -6.57 -2.13 -21.08
CA SER A 228 -6.03 -1.98 -19.73
C SER A 228 -4.57 -2.41 -19.61
N ARG A 229 -3.77 -1.63 -18.85
CA ARG A 229 -2.37 -1.91 -18.48
C ARG A 229 -2.18 -1.78 -16.97
N PHE A 230 -1.58 -2.79 -16.35
CA PHE A 230 -1.39 -2.85 -14.91
C PHE A 230 -0.21 -1.96 -14.49
N HIS A 231 -0.43 -1.09 -13.49
CA HIS A 231 0.59 -0.17 -13.00
C HIS A 231 1.07 -0.54 -11.59
N SER A 232 0.16 -0.59 -10.60
CA SER A 232 0.53 -0.94 -9.22
C SER A 232 -0.67 -1.46 -8.43
N ASP A 233 -0.44 -2.28 -7.39
CA ASP A 233 -1.50 -2.76 -6.50
C ASP A 233 -1.56 -2.08 -5.12
N ASP A 234 -0.43 -1.51 -4.67
CA ASP A 234 -0.24 -1.22 -3.25
C ASP A 234 0.33 0.17 -3.00
N TRP A 235 1.24 0.64 -3.86
CA TRP A 235 1.89 1.93 -3.67
C TRP A 235 2.18 2.65 -4.98
N VAL A 236 1.92 3.95 -5.02
CA VAL A 236 2.07 4.79 -6.21
C VAL A 236 2.73 6.11 -5.85
N TYR A 237 3.65 6.57 -6.69
CA TYR A 237 4.21 7.92 -6.59
C TYR A 237 3.55 8.84 -7.62
N VAL A 238 3.05 9.99 -7.18
CA VAL A 238 2.38 10.96 -8.03
C VAL A 238 3.18 12.24 -8.10
N ARG A 239 3.49 12.69 -9.32
CA ARG A 239 4.05 14.02 -9.58
C ARG A 239 2.96 14.91 -10.15
N TYR A 240 2.92 16.16 -9.70
CA TYR A 240 2.00 17.16 -10.25
C TYR A 240 2.74 18.09 -11.19
N ALA A 241 2.23 18.25 -12.40
CA ALA A 241 2.87 18.96 -13.48
C ALA A 241 2.07 20.22 -13.84
N TYR A 242 2.78 21.33 -13.98
CA TYR A 242 2.29 22.56 -14.59
C TYR A 242 2.74 22.63 -16.04
N GLN A 243 1.88 23.19 -16.89
CA GLN A 243 2.25 23.51 -18.26
C GLN A 243 2.92 24.88 -18.32
N LEU A 244 4.04 24.95 -19.04
CA LEU A 244 4.70 26.19 -19.43
C LEU A 244 4.06 26.73 -20.72
N LYS A 245 4.20 28.03 -20.98
CA LYS A 245 3.68 28.70 -22.18
C LYS A 245 4.23 28.13 -23.50
N ASN A 246 5.38 27.47 -23.46
CA ASN A 246 5.98 26.77 -24.59
C ASN A 246 5.44 25.33 -24.80
N GLY A 247 4.51 24.87 -23.98
CA GLY A 247 3.92 23.53 -24.04
C GLY A 247 4.63 22.47 -23.20
N ASN A 248 5.83 22.75 -22.68
CA ASN A 248 6.55 21.79 -21.84
C ASN A 248 5.90 21.66 -20.45
N LEU A 249 6.05 20.49 -19.84
CA LEU A 249 5.59 20.22 -18.48
C LEU A 249 6.75 20.35 -17.49
N ILE A 250 6.45 20.91 -16.32
CA ILE A 250 7.36 20.98 -15.18
C ILE A 250 6.65 20.49 -13.91
N CYS A 251 7.27 19.55 -13.21
CA CYS A 251 6.94 19.20 -11.83
C CYS A 251 7.81 20.05 -10.89
N PRO A 252 7.27 21.13 -10.29
CA PRO A 252 8.04 22.06 -9.49
C PRO A 252 8.53 21.39 -8.20
N MET A 253 9.74 21.72 -7.77
CA MET A 253 10.35 21.16 -6.57
C MET A 253 10.89 22.22 -5.62
N LYS A 254 11.38 23.34 -6.16
CA LYS A 254 11.99 24.40 -5.37
C LYS A 254 11.79 25.75 -6.04
N ILE A 255 11.50 26.75 -5.23
CA ILE A 255 11.27 28.12 -5.63
C ILE A 255 12.26 29.04 -4.92
N VAL A 256 12.92 29.88 -5.71
CA VAL A 256 13.88 30.88 -5.25
C VAL A 256 13.39 32.25 -5.69
N VAL A 257 13.32 33.20 -4.75
CA VAL A 257 12.97 34.60 -5.03
C VAL A 257 14.12 35.48 -4.56
N SER A 258 14.63 36.34 -5.45
CA SER A 258 15.76 37.22 -5.15
C SER A 258 16.96 36.48 -4.52
N GLY A 259 17.26 35.28 -5.01
CA GLY A 259 18.36 34.44 -4.53
C GLY A 259 18.11 33.70 -3.21
N ARG A 260 16.91 33.81 -2.60
CA ARG A 260 16.55 33.09 -1.37
C ARG A 260 15.55 31.97 -1.64
N GLU A 261 15.84 30.78 -1.11
CA GLU A 261 14.87 29.67 -1.13
C GLU A 261 13.63 30.07 -0.33
N THR A 262 12.47 30.00 -0.99
CA THR A 262 11.19 30.46 -0.43
C THR A 262 10.19 29.32 -0.26
N ALA A 263 10.26 28.29 -1.10
CA ALA A 263 9.45 27.08 -0.96
C ALA A 263 10.20 25.86 -1.53
N VAL A 264 10.02 24.70 -0.89
CA VAL A 264 10.62 23.42 -1.31
C VAL A 264 9.63 22.26 -1.15
N GLY A 265 9.81 21.24 -1.98
CA GLY A 265 8.99 20.05 -1.99
C GLY A 265 7.52 20.36 -2.17
N PHE A 266 6.66 19.86 -1.28
CA PHE A 266 5.22 20.06 -1.35
C PHE A 266 4.79 21.53 -1.18
N GLN A 267 5.61 22.37 -0.54
CA GLN A 267 5.25 23.77 -0.26
C GLN A 267 5.13 24.61 -1.54
N VAL A 268 5.78 24.18 -2.62
CA VAL A 268 5.79 24.90 -3.89
C VAL A 268 4.38 25.09 -4.46
N TYR A 269 3.47 24.14 -4.26
CA TYR A 269 2.13 24.18 -4.85
C TYR A 269 1.30 25.32 -4.27
N ARG A 270 1.21 25.41 -2.94
CA ARG A 270 0.54 26.52 -2.27
C ARG A 270 1.18 27.86 -2.62
N TRP A 271 2.50 27.91 -2.61
CA TRP A 271 3.24 29.12 -2.93
C TRP A 271 2.93 29.64 -4.34
N LEU A 272 2.92 28.76 -5.36
CA LEU A 272 2.61 29.11 -6.74
C LEU A 272 1.20 29.67 -6.90
N GLU A 273 0.22 29.13 -6.16
CA GLU A 273 -1.15 29.61 -6.19
C GLU A 273 -1.29 31.03 -5.61
N GLU A 274 -0.59 31.31 -4.50
CA GLU A 274 -0.69 32.58 -3.78
C GLU A 274 0.16 33.70 -4.41
N ASN A 275 1.19 33.35 -5.19
CA ASN A 275 2.21 34.29 -5.66
C ASN A 275 2.28 34.42 -7.20
N ARG A 276 1.20 34.13 -7.93
CA ARG A 276 1.18 34.14 -9.41
C ARG A 276 1.70 35.44 -10.06
N SER A 277 1.68 36.57 -9.34
CA SER A 277 2.18 37.87 -9.81
C SER A 277 3.68 38.11 -9.60
N LYS A 278 4.41 37.22 -8.88
CA LYS A 278 5.84 37.33 -8.58
C LYS A 278 6.72 36.86 -9.75
N ALA A 279 6.74 37.65 -10.83
CA ALA A 279 7.36 37.27 -12.09
C ALA A 279 8.86 36.94 -12.01
N ASP A 280 9.58 37.45 -11.00
CA ASP A 280 11.01 37.25 -10.76
C ASP A 280 11.37 35.92 -10.07
N ALA A 281 10.37 35.15 -9.63
CA ALA A 281 10.61 33.87 -9.00
C ALA A 281 11.19 32.85 -9.99
N GLU A 282 12.26 32.17 -9.56
CA GLU A 282 12.93 31.10 -10.26
C GLU A 282 12.46 29.75 -9.70
N ILE A 283 11.94 28.90 -10.59
CA ILE A 283 11.45 27.57 -10.25
C ILE A 283 12.42 26.55 -10.82
N SER A 284 12.84 25.62 -9.98
CA SER A 284 13.52 24.40 -10.38
C SER A 284 12.61 23.21 -10.13
N GLY A 285 12.63 22.26 -11.05
CA GLY A 285 11.78 21.09 -11.03
C GLY A 285 12.31 20.00 -11.94
N MET A 286 11.43 19.08 -12.29
CA MET A 286 11.74 17.98 -13.19
C MET A 286 10.70 17.85 -14.30
N ASP A 287 11.09 17.33 -15.46
CA ASP A 287 10.14 16.85 -16.46
C ASP A 287 9.55 15.49 -16.04
N LEU A 288 8.63 14.96 -16.84
CA LEU A 288 8.00 13.66 -16.55
C LEU A 288 8.99 12.49 -16.58
N LYS A 289 10.10 12.62 -17.29
CA LYS A 289 11.16 11.59 -17.37
C LYS A 289 12.22 11.78 -16.29
N GLY A 290 12.08 12.74 -15.38
CA GLY A 290 13.04 13.02 -14.31
C GLY A 290 14.22 13.93 -14.68
N GLY A 291 14.24 14.48 -15.90
CA GLY A 291 15.24 15.47 -16.32
C GLY A 291 15.06 16.79 -15.57
N THR A 292 16.15 17.46 -15.19
CA THR A 292 16.09 18.75 -14.49
C THR A 292 15.57 19.86 -15.42
N VAL A 293 14.60 20.63 -14.94
CA VAL A 293 14.02 21.77 -15.64
C VAL A 293 14.11 23.01 -14.75
N LYS A 294 14.44 24.16 -15.34
CA LYS A 294 14.36 25.48 -14.70
C LYS A 294 13.46 26.38 -15.53
N ALA A 295 12.64 27.19 -14.86
CA ALA A 295 11.75 28.16 -15.49
C ALA A 295 11.51 29.35 -14.56
N LYS A 296 11.21 30.51 -15.11
CA LYS A 296 10.67 31.65 -14.36
C LYS A 296 9.17 31.52 -14.18
N LEU A 297 8.61 32.12 -13.14
CA LEU A 297 7.16 32.08 -12.90
C LEU A 297 6.37 32.66 -14.08
N ALA A 298 6.91 33.70 -14.74
CA ALA A 298 6.31 34.32 -15.91
C ALA A 298 6.15 33.36 -17.11
N GLU A 299 6.82 32.21 -17.11
CA GLU A 299 6.74 31.19 -18.17
C GLU A 299 5.66 30.15 -17.91
N PHE A 300 5.03 30.12 -16.73
CA PHE A 300 3.93 29.22 -16.42
C PHE A 300 2.65 29.65 -17.13
N ASP A 301 1.89 28.67 -17.64
CA ASP A 301 0.54 28.88 -18.17
C ASP A 301 -0.51 28.46 -17.14
N PHE A 302 -0.85 29.37 -16.24
CA PHE A 302 -1.87 29.15 -15.20
C PHE A 302 -3.31 29.08 -15.75
N SER A 303 -3.52 29.26 -17.05
CA SER A 303 -4.83 28.99 -17.67
C SER A 303 -5.07 27.49 -17.88
N LYS A 304 -4.00 26.69 -17.85
CA LYS A 304 -4.07 25.23 -17.95
C LYS A 304 -4.25 24.61 -16.57
N PRO A 305 -5.04 23.53 -16.46
CA PRO A 305 -5.14 22.80 -15.21
C PRO A 305 -3.80 22.15 -14.88
N ILE A 306 -3.54 21.99 -13.59
CA ILE A 306 -2.46 21.12 -13.12
C ILE A 306 -2.79 19.67 -13.48
N GLU A 307 -1.78 18.88 -13.81
CA GLU A 307 -1.95 17.48 -14.21
C GLU A 307 -1.24 16.54 -13.23
N ALA A 308 -1.84 15.39 -12.89
CA ALA A 308 -1.20 14.37 -12.07
C ALA A 308 -0.69 13.20 -12.91
N TYR A 309 0.52 12.75 -12.62
CA TYR A 309 1.17 11.62 -13.28
C TYR A 309 1.65 10.60 -12.25
N ALA A 310 1.21 9.36 -12.39
CA ALA A 310 1.57 8.25 -11.51
C ALA A 310 2.74 7.42 -12.05
N TYR A 311 3.60 6.97 -11.13
CA TYR A 311 4.81 6.19 -11.38
C TYR A 311 4.83 4.97 -10.45
N THR A 312 5.29 3.84 -10.97
CA THR A 312 5.33 2.58 -10.22
C THR A 312 6.39 2.63 -9.15
N SER A 313 6.09 2.11 -7.96
CA SER A 313 7.06 1.98 -6.88
C SER A 313 7.90 0.71 -6.99
N GLU A 314 7.26 -0.42 -7.28
CA GLU A 314 7.80 -1.78 -7.16
C GLU A 314 8.19 -2.37 -8.53
N LYS A 315 9.16 -3.29 -8.52
CA LYS A 315 9.53 -4.14 -9.66
C LYS A 315 8.77 -5.47 -9.62
N VAL A 316 8.75 -6.10 -8.44
CA VAL A 316 8.02 -7.34 -8.13
C VAL A 316 7.14 -7.04 -6.91
N PHE A 317 5.90 -7.50 -6.91
CA PHE A 317 4.91 -7.06 -5.92
C PHE A 317 4.81 -8.03 -4.75
N TYR A 318 4.87 -7.48 -3.52
CA TYR A 318 4.62 -8.24 -2.29
C TYR A 318 3.11 -8.27 -1.96
N LEU A 319 2.44 -9.36 -2.34
CA LEU A 319 0.97 -9.45 -2.37
C LEU A 319 0.43 -10.55 -1.47
N ARG A 320 -0.85 -10.45 -1.10
CA ARG A 320 -1.54 -11.56 -0.44
C ARG A 320 -1.81 -12.67 -1.44
N SER A 321 -1.53 -13.91 -1.06
CA SER A 321 -1.81 -15.06 -1.91
C SER A 321 -3.30 -15.40 -2.00
N ASN A 322 -4.14 -14.83 -1.13
CA ASN A 322 -5.60 -14.97 -1.21
C ASN A 322 -6.21 -14.32 -2.47
N LEU A 323 -5.41 -13.60 -3.26
CA LEU A 323 -5.76 -13.16 -4.60
C LEU A 323 -6.33 -14.30 -5.48
N VAL A 324 -5.87 -15.55 -5.26
CA VAL A 324 -6.36 -16.75 -5.96
C VAL A 324 -7.86 -17.00 -5.79
N GLU A 325 -8.49 -16.48 -4.73
CA GLU A 325 -9.93 -16.61 -4.51
C GLU A 325 -10.71 -15.90 -5.63
N SER A 326 -10.23 -14.74 -6.07
CA SER A 326 -10.87 -13.92 -7.11
C SER A 326 -10.27 -14.15 -8.50
N PHE A 327 -8.97 -14.43 -8.57
CA PHE A 327 -8.20 -14.58 -9.81
C PHE A 327 -7.40 -15.87 -9.77
N ALA A 328 -8.06 -16.99 -10.03
CA ALA A 328 -7.48 -18.33 -9.90
C ALA A 328 -6.23 -18.51 -10.77
N GLU A 329 -6.17 -17.88 -11.94
CA GLU A 329 -5.02 -17.86 -12.85
C GLU A 329 -3.72 -17.39 -12.19
N THR A 330 -3.78 -16.62 -11.10
CA THR A 330 -2.59 -16.20 -10.33
C THR A 330 -1.97 -17.34 -9.52
N ALA A 331 -2.67 -18.45 -9.30
CA ALA A 331 -2.18 -19.56 -8.48
C ALA A 331 -0.87 -20.14 -9.01
N TYR A 332 -0.71 -20.28 -10.32
CA TYR A 332 0.53 -20.82 -10.90
C TYR A 332 1.72 -19.87 -10.67
N PRO A 333 1.67 -18.59 -11.09
CA PRO A 333 2.72 -17.62 -10.75
C PRO A 333 3.03 -17.49 -9.25
N ILE A 334 2.01 -17.54 -8.38
CA ILE A 334 2.18 -17.51 -6.92
C ILE A 334 2.96 -18.74 -6.45
N LEU A 335 2.61 -19.94 -6.92
CA LEU A 335 3.33 -21.16 -6.58
C LEU A 335 4.76 -21.16 -7.13
N GLN A 336 5.07 -20.41 -8.18
CA GLN A 336 6.44 -20.25 -8.69
C GLN A 336 7.20 -19.10 -8.00
N SER A 337 6.62 -18.44 -7.01
CA SER A 337 7.22 -17.31 -6.28
C SER A 337 7.72 -17.69 -4.89
N LYS A 338 8.47 -16.78 -4.26
CA LYS A 338 8.81 -16.85 -2.84
C LYS A 338 7.55 -16.57 -2.02
N LEU A 339 7.12 -17.55 -1.22
CA LEU A 339 6.00 -17.43 -0.28
C LEU A 339 6.49 -17.09 1.12
N GLU A 340 5.73 -16.27 1.83
CA GLU A 340 5.94 -15.97 3.24
C GLU A 340 4.68 -16.38 4.02
N ASN A 341 4.88 -17.13 5.11
CA ASN A 341 3.85 -17.53 6.06
C ASN A 341 2.69 -18.33 5.45
N CYS A 342 2.97 -19.24 4.50
CA CYS A 342 1.96 -20.16 3.99
C CYS A 342 1.82 -21.38 4.92
N PRO A 343 0.67 -21.61 5.56
CA PRO A 343 0.49 -22.67 6.55
C PRO A 343 0.23 -24.04 5.92
N GLU A 344 0.15 -25.07 6.75
CA GLU A 344 -0.54 -26.33 6.44
C GLU A 344 -2.01 -26.23 6.89
N VAL A 345 -2.93 -26.75 6.08
CA VAL A 345 -4.37 -26.75 6.39
C VAL A 345 -4.80 -28.08 7.00
N THR A 346 -5.76 -28.04 7.91
CA THR A 346 -6.35 -29.26 8.46
C THR A 346 -7.49 -29.77 7.57
N PRO A 347 -7.86 -31.06 7.65
CA PRO A 347 -9.04 -31.58 6.97
C PRO A 347 -10.32 -30.80 7.32
N ALA A 348 -10.44 -30.35 8.58
CA ALA A 348 -11.56 -29.53 9.04
C ALA A 348 -11.65 -28.19 8.32
N PHE A 349 -10.52 -27.54 8.01
CA PHE A 349 -10.53 -26.33 7.19
C PHE A 349 -10.98 -26.60 5.77
N ILE A 350 -10.48 -27.67 5.14
CA ILE A 350 -10.88 -28.04 3.77
C ILE A 350 -12.38 -28.32 3.70
N GLU A 351 -12.94 -29.03 4.69
CA GLU A 351 -14.38 -29.29 4.74
C GLU A 351 -15.18 -27.99 4.97
N ALA A 352 -14.72 -27.13 5.88
CA ALA A 352 -15.37 -25.84 6.14
C ALA A 352 -15.37 -24.93 4.90
N GLU A 353 -14.33 -24.98 4.09
CA GLU A 353 -14.15 -24.16 2.88
C GLU A 353 -14.42 -24.91 1.58
N LYS A 354 -15.11 -26.06 1.63
CA LYS A 354 -15.22 -26.99 0.49
C LYS A 354 -15.75 -26.35 -0.79
N GLU A 355 -16.73 -25.46 -0.68
CA GLU A 355 -17.34 -24.80 -1.82
C GLU A 355 -16.36 -23.81 -2.48
N THR A 356 -15.66 -23.03 -1.66
CA THR A 356 -14.61 -22.10 -2.10
C THR A 356 -13.47 -22.86 -2.78
N VAL A 357 -12.94 -23.90 -2.12
CA VAL A 357 -11.86 -24.74 -2.66
C VAL A 357 -12.29 -25.39 -3.97
N ALA A 358 -13.43 -26.08 -3.99
CA ALA A 358 -13.93 -26.75 -5.19
C ALA A 358 -14.16 -25.75 -6.34
N GLY A 359 -14.68 -24.56 -6.03
CA GLY A 359 -14.87 -23.48 -6.99
C GLY A 359 -13.56 -23.01 -7.62
N ILE A 360 -12.49 -22.83 -6.82
CA ILE A 360 -11.16 -22.45 -7.35
C ILE A 360 -10.56 -23.60 -8.15
N VAL A 361 -10.57 -24.84 -7.65
CA VAL A 361 -10.05 -26.03 -8.33
C VAL A 361 -10.70 -26.20 -9.71
N ASN A 362 -12.03 -26.11 -9.78
CA ASN A 362 -12.76 -26.22 -11.03
C ASN A 362 -12.35 -25.12 -12.04
N ARG A 363 -12.09 -23.89 -11.58
CA ARG A 363 -11.59 -22.82 -12.44
C ARG A 363 -10.18 -23.13 -12.96
N LEU A 364 -9.27 -23.58 -12.10
CA LEU A 364 -7.90 -23.94 -12.47
C LEU A 364 -7.87 -25.06 -13.52
N GLN A 365 -8.73 -26.07 -13.37
CA GLN A 365 -8.83 -27.19 -14.31
C GLN A 365 -9.54 -26.84 -15.62
N ASN A 366 -10.14 -25.65 -15.72
CA ASN A 366 -10.86 -25.16 -16.90
C ASN A 366 -10.37 -23.78 -17.37
N LEU A 367 -9.11 -23.43 -17.08
CA LEU A 367 -8.48 -22.21 -17.59
C LEU A 367 -8.48 -22.19 -19.13
N GLU A 368 -8.62 -20.99 -19.70
CA GLU A 368 -8.52 -20.78 -21.15
C GLU A 368 -7.09 -21.07 -21.65
N ASN A 369 -6.07 -20.74 -20.84
CA ASN A 369 -4.68 -21.06 -21.14
C ASN A 369 -4.45 -22.58 -21.11
N ALA A 370 -4.14 -23.15 -22.28
CA ALA A 370 -4.02 -24.60 -22.47
C ALA A 370 -2.89 -25.24 -21.64
N GLU A 371 -1.74 -24.57 -21.51
CA GLU A 371 -0.59 -25.06 -20.75
C GLU A 371 -0.87 -25.07 -19.25
N LEU A 372 -1.42 -23.97 -18.71
CA LEU A 372 -1.79 -23.90 -17.30
C LEU A 372 -2.90 -24.92 -16.96
N LYS A 373 -3.90 -25.04 -17.84
CA LYS A 373 -4.95 -26.06 -17.70
C LYS A 373 -4.36 -27.47 -17.65
N LYS A 374 -3.41 -27.79 -18.54
CA LYS A 374 -2.71 -29.09 -18.54
C LYS A 374 -1.95 -29.31 -17.24
N TYR A 375 -1.20 -28.31 -16.78
CA TYR A 375 -0.47 -28.35 -15.51
C TYR A 375 -1.41 -28.68 -14.33
N PHE A 376 -2.51 -27.95 -14.17
CA PHE A 376 -3.43 -28.18 -13.05
C PHE A 376 -4.20 -29.50 -13.15
N ARG A 377 -4.50 -29.97 -14.37
CA ARG A 377 -5.11 -31.30 -14.58
C ARG A 377 -4.14 -32.45 -14.30
N SER A 378 -2.83 -32.23 -14.34
CA SER A 378 -1.84 -33.25 -13.96
C SER A 378 -1.61 -33.38 -12.45
N ILE A 379 -2.19 -32.50 -11.64
CA ILE A 379 -2.11 -32.57 -10.18
C ILE A 379 -3.33 -33.33 -9.66
N GLU A 380 -3.10 -34.32 -8.79
CA GLU A 380 -4.18 -35.06 -8.13
C GLU A 380 -5.19 -34.10 -7.45
N PRO A 381 -6.51 -34.30 -7.62
CA PRO A 381 -7.53 -33.34 -7.16
C PRO A 381 -7.42 -32.98 -5.67
N GLU A 382 -7.19 -33.97 -4.80
CA GLU A 382 -7.01 -33.74 -3.36
C GLU A 382 -5.77 -32.90 -3.07
N ARG A 383 -4.68 -33.14 -3.80
CA ARG A 383 -3.45 -32.36 -3.66
C ARG A 383 -3.64 -30.94 -4.16
N LEU A 384 -4.35 -30.75 -5.27
CA LEU A 384 -4.67 -29.42 -5.79
C LEU A 384 -5.56 -28.64 -4.82
N ALA A 385 -6.57 -29.29 -4.23
CA ALA A 385 -7.42 -28.72 -3.20
C ALA A 385 -6.61 -28.26 -1.98
N GLN A 386 -5.68 -29.09 -1.49
CA GLN A 386 -4.77 -28.72 -0.40
C GLN A 386 -3.87 -27.53 -0.77
N LEU A 387 -3.25 -27.54 -1.96
CA LEU A 387 -2.39 -26.44 -2.40
C LEU A 387 -3.15 -25.12 -2.43
N VAL A 388 -4.35 -25.11 -3.04
CA VAL A 388 -5.21 -23.94 -3.13
C VAL A 388 -5.64 -23.46 -1.75
N ALA A 389 -6.12 -24.36 -0.89
CA ALA A 389 -6.53 -24.03 0.48
C ALA A 389 -5.40 -23.35 1.27
N ARG A 390 -4.17 -23.86 1.18
CA ARG A 390 -3.00 -23.28 1.85
C ARG A 390 -2.70 -21.84 1.42
N LEU A 391 -2.99 -21.47 0.17
CA LEU A 391 -2.72 -20.13 -0.34
C LEU A 391 -3.63 -19.05 0.25
N TYR A 392 -4.77 -19.38 0.85
CA TYR A 392 -5.66 -18.39 1.45
C TYR A 392 -6.09 -18.70 2.89
N ALA A 393 -5.72 -19.86 3.44
CA ALA A 393 -6.09 -20.25 4.81
C ALA A 393 -5.63 -19.26 5.90
N PHE A 394 -4.50 -18.60 5.67
CA PHE A 394 -4.02 -17.52 6.52
C PHE A 394 -4.01 -16.20 5.74
N ASP A 395 -4.80 -15.23 6.18
CA ASP A 395 -5.04 -13.93 5.52
C ASP A 395 -3.77 -13.11 5.23
N ASN A 396 -2.68 -13.41 5.94
CA ASN A 396 -1.40 -12.75 5.76
C ASN A 396 -0.33 -13.66 5.17
N THR A 397 -0.72 -14.72 4.48
CA THR A 397 0.16 -15.44 3.55
C THR A 397 0.50 -14.50 2.39
N ARG A 398 1.78 -14.41 2.05
CA ARG A 398 2.29 -13.45 1.06
C ARG A 398 3.12 -14.11 -0.02
N ALA A 399 3.18 -13.47 -1.18
CA ALA A 399 3.92 -13.92 -2.35
C ALA A 399 4.68 -12.75 -2.98
N MET A 400 5.92 -13.00 -3.42
CA MET A 400 6.67 -12.08 -4.29
C MET A 400 6.29 -12.29 -5.75
N LEU A 401 5.17 -11.70 -6.16
CA LEU A 401 4.56 -11.95 -7.47
C LEU A 401 5.11 -10.99 -8.54
N ASP A 402 5.78 -11.56 -9.54
CA ASP A 402 6.07 -10.85 -10.78
C ASP A 402 4.80 -10.80 -11.63
N ILE A 403 4.17 -9.62 -11.66
CA ILE A 403 2.86 -9.44 -12.29
C ILE A 403 2.89 -9.63 -13.81
N LYS A 404 4.07 -9.53 -14.44
CA LYS A 404 4.25 -9.83 -15.86
C LYS A 404 3.96 -11.30 -16.17
N LYS A 405 4.19 -12.20 -15.21
CA LYS A 405 3.85 -13.63 -15.33
C LYS A 405 2.34 -13.89 -15.28
N VAL A 406 1.56 -12.90 -14.84
CA VAL A 406 0.09 -12.97 -14.82
C VAL A 406 -0.51 -12.36 -16.08
N PHE A 407 -0.12 -11.13 -16.42
CA PHE A 407 -0.77 -10.36 -17.49
C PHE A 407 -0.01 -10.28 -18.82
N GLY A 408 1.26 -10.68 -18.87
CA GLY A 408 2.17 -10.43 -19.99
C GLY A 408 2.92 -9.10 -19.86
N GLU A 409 4.11 -9.01 -20.44
CA GLU A 409 4.99 -7.83 -20.30
C GLU A 409 4.43 -6.57 -20.96
N ASP A 410 3.72 -6.72 -22.08
CA ASP A 410 3.09 -5.61 -22.83
C ASP A 410 1.92 -4.98 -22.08
N ARG A 411 1.35 -5.71 -21.13
CA ARG A 411 0.20 -5.29 -20.32
C ARG A 411 0.58 -4.79 -18.92
N VAL A 412 1.86 -4.55 -18.67
CA VAL A 412 2.38 -4.12 -17.36
C VAL A 412 3.37 -2.95 -17.53
N TYR A 413 3.35 -2.00 -16.60
CA TYR A 413 4.41 -0.98 -16.50
C TYR A 413 5.70 -1.62 -15.96
N THR A 414 6.79 -1.54 -16.73
CA THR A 414 8.09 -2.13 -16.36
C THR A 414 9.19 -1.10 -16.17
N ASN A 415 9.07 0.07 -16.81
CA ASN A 415 9.95 1.20 -16.57
C ASN A 415 9.38 2.04 -15.41
N PRO A 416 10.09 2.18 -14.27
CA PRO A 416 9.59 2.92 -13.13
C PRO A 416 9.43 4.42 -13.40
N MET A 417 10.03 4.94 -14.47
CA MET A 417 9.89 6.33 -14.91
C MET A 417 8.97 6.53 -16.11
N GLU A 418 8.21 5.51 -16.51
CA GLU A 418 7.12 5.67 -17.46
C GLU A 418 5.86 6.17 -16.71
N PRO A 419 5.38 7.39 -17.01
CA PRO A 419 4.23 7.96 -16.31
C PRO A 419 2.90 7.48 -16.91
N VAL A 420 1.86 7.43 -16.07
CA VAL A 420 0.47 7.44 -16.52
C VAL A 420 -0.22 8.71 -16.04
N ARG A 421 -0.90 9.43 -16.94
CA ARG A 421 -1.72 10.57 -16.54
C ARG A 421 -2.93 10.08 -15.76
N LEU A 422 -3.10 10.54 -14.53
CA LEU A 422 -4.28 10.25 -13.72
C LEU A 422 -5.46 11.06 -14.24
N ALA A 423 -6.52 10.36 -14.62
CA ALA A 423 -7.79 10.97 -15.00
C ALA A 423 -8.78 10.92 -13.83
N ASN A 424 -8.85 9.78 -13.14
CA ASN A 424 -9.79 9.55 -12.04
C ASN A 424 -9.08 9.06 -10.78
N ILE A 425 -9.50 9.57 -9.63
CA ILE A 425 -9.15 9.09 -8.29
C ILE A 425 -10.40 8.50 -7.66
N MET A 426 -10.32 7.26 -7.20
CA MET A 426 -11.44 6.54 -6.61
C MET A 426 -11.13 6.17 -5.16
N LEU A 427 -11.86 6.79 -4.23
CA LEU A 427 -11.87 6.38 -2.84
C LEU A 427 -12.79 5.16 -2.69
N LEU A 428 -12.24 3.99 -2.34
CA LEU A 428 -13.07 2.81 -2.11
C LEU A 428 -13.55 2.76 -0.67
N LYS A 429 -14.86 2.56 -0.48
CA LYS A 429 -15.47 2.24 0.81
C LYS A 429 -16.28 0.95 0.70
N ARG A 430 -16.56 0.34 1.85
CA ARG A 430 -17.49 -0.79 1.95
C ARG A 430 -18.50 -0.49 3.04
N ASP A 431 -19.70 -0.13 2.62
CA ASP A 431 -20.81 0.18 3.51
C ASP A 431 -22.10 -0.44 2.96
N PHE A 432 -22.48 -1.57 3.55
CA PHE A 432 -23.69 -2.31 3.19
C PHE A 432 -24.98 -1.67 3.71
N ASN A 433 -24.89 -0.64 4.56
CA ASN A 433 -26.07 0.08 5.06
C ASN A 433 -26.44 1.29 4.19
N SER A 434 -25.64 1.61 3.17
CA SER A 434 -25.86 2.72 2.25
C SER A 434 -26.36 2.22 0.90
N ASN A 435 -27.28 2.96 0.29
CA ASN A 435 -27.71 2.75 -1.09
C ASN A 435 -26.81 3.45 -2.11
N ASP A 436 -25.90 4.33 -1.68
CA ASP A 436 -24.99 5.03 -2.59
C ASP A 436 -23.97 4.03 -3.14
N VAL A 437 -23.77 4.07 -4.45
CA VAL A 437 -22.84 3.19 -5.18
C VAL A 437 -21.62 3.99 -5.64
N LEU A 438 -21.83 5.07 -6.41
CA LEU A 438 -20.74 5.87 -6.95
C LEU A 438 -21.10 7.35 -6.91
N GLN A 439 -20.20 8.19 -6.42
CA GLN A 439 -20.47 9.62 -6.32
C GLN A 439 -19.21 10.44 -6.61
N SER A 440 -19.35 11.57 -7.33
CA SER A 440 -18.30 12.59 -7.43
C SER A 440 -18.08 13.24 -6.06
N LEU A 441 -16.83 13.48 -5.68
CA LEU A 441 -16.46 14.07 -4.39
C LEU A 441 -15.94 15.50 -4.56
N PRO A 442 -16.71 16.52 -4.16
CA PRO A 442 -16.17 17.87 -3.94
C PRO A 442 -15.07 17.85 -2.88
N LEU A 443 -14.16 18.83 -2.94
CA LEU A 443 -12.96 18.89 -2.10
C LEU A 443 -13.24 18.67 -0.60
N PRO A 444 -14.22 19.33 0.04
CA PRO A 444 -14.45 19.16 1.48
C PRO A 444 -14.80 17.71 1.85
N PHE A 445 -15.61 17.03 1.04
CA PHE A 445 -16.00 15.64 1.28
C PHE A 445 -14.86 14.66 0.96
N PHE A 446 -14.06 14.94 -0.06
CA PHE A 446 -12.85 14.17 -0.37
C PHE A 446 -11.87 14.18 0.80
N MET A 447 -11.62 15.36 1.34
CA MET A 447 -10.70 15.55 2.47
C MET A 447 -11.23 14.97 3.78
N ALA A 448 -12.51 15.18 4.09
CA ALA A 448 -13.12 14.62 5.30
C ALA A 448 -13.02 13.09 5.34
N LYS A 449 -13.19 12.41 4.20
CA LYS A 449 -13.02 10.96 4.10
C LYS A 449 -11.58 10.51 4.35
N LEU A 450 -10.60 11.25 3.84
CA LEU A 450 -9.18 10.96 4.02
C LEU A 450 -8.72 11.20 5.46
N LEU A 451 -9.27 12.19 6.18
CA LEU A 451 -8.87 12.48 7.57
C LEU A 451 -9.12 11.30 8.52
N ILE A 452 -10.25 10.62 8.39
CA ILE A 452 -10.66 9.55 9.31
C ILE A 452 -10.36 8.17 8.75
N GLY A 453 -10.58 8.02 7.45
CA GLY A 453 -10.38 6.81 6.69
C GLY A 453 -10.82 5.49 7.36
N GLU A 454 -12.12 5.21 7.34
CA GLU A 454 -12.66 4.04 8.04
C GLU A 454 -12.54 2.73 7.22
N THR A 455 -11.94 1.71 7.82
CA THR A 455 -11.90 0.32 7.32
C THR A 455 -13.28 -0.37 7.49
N PRO A 456 -13.53 -1.52 6.83
CA PRO A 456 -14.76 -2.29 7.05
C PRO A 456 -14.99 -2.68 8.52
N ASP A 457 -13.90 -2.92 9.27
CA ASP A 457 -13.93 -3.26 10.70
C ASP A 457 -13.96 -2.02 11.62
N LYS A 458 -14.33 -0.86 11.08
CA LYS A 458 -14.43 0.43 11.82
C LYS A 458 -13.11 0.93 12.43
N LYS A 459 -11.97 0.35 12.06
CA LYS A 459 -10.65 0.94 12.36
C LYS A 459 -10.44 2.19 11.51
N ARG A 460 -9.78 3.20 12.09
CA ARG A 460 -9.49 4.49 11.45
C ARG A 460 -8.05 4.53 10.94
N GLU A 461 -7.87 4.92 9.68
CA GLU A 461 -6.59 5.08 9.00
C GLU A 461 -6.51 6.49 8.39
N VAL A 462 -5.71 7.37 9.01
CA VAL A 462 -5.45 8.73 8.48
C VAL A 462 -4.83 8.63 7.09
N ALA A 463 -5.33 9.41 6.14
CA ALA A 463 -4.94 9.41 4.74
C ALA A 463 -5.06 8.03 4.05
N TYR A 464 -5.85 7.11 4.61
CA TYR A 464 -5.86 5.69 4.21
C TYR A 464 -4.47 5.04 4.19
N ASN A 465 -3.55 5.53 5.03
CA ASN A 465 -2.17 5.09 5.07
C ASN A 465 -1.67 4.95 6.51
N ALA A 466 -1.77 3.73 7.05
CA ALA A 466 -1.24 3.40 8.38
C ALA A 466 0.30 3.32 8.45
N TYR A 467 0.99 3.54 7.33
CA TYR A 467 2.43 3.30 7.18
C TYR A 467 3.24 4.57 6.97
N ARG A 468 2.62 5.74 7.12
CA ARG A 468 3.34 7.00 7.04
C ARG A 468 4.42 7.08 8.12
N ALA A 469 5.54 7.71 7.75
CA ALA A 469 6.69 7.93 8.60
C ALA A 469 6.49 9.17 9.48
N VAL A 470 5.47 9.11 10.35
CA VAL A 470 4.93 10.23 11.13
C VAL A 470 4.75 9.86 12.59
N ASP A 471 4.51 10.88 13.43
CA ASP A 471 3.97 10.68 14.78
C ASP A 471 2.46 10.41 14.69
N ASP A 472 2.09 9.12 14.62
CA ASP A 472 0.70 8.69 14.54
C ASP A 472 -0.14 9.19 15.73
N ALA A 473 0.46 9.35 16.91
CA ALA A 473 -0.27 9.76 18.11
C ALA A 473 -0.58 11.27 18.07
N GLU A 474 0.38 12.07 17.64
CA GLU A 474 0.21 13.52 17.50
C GLU A 474 -0.86 13.88 16.45
N GLU A 475 -0.85 13.20 15.30
CA GLU A 475 -1.85 13.42 14.25
C GLU A 475 -3.24 12.96 14.68
N LYS A 476 -3.37 11.79 15.31
CA LYS A 476 -4.65 11.32 15.82
C LYS A 476 -5.21 12.24 16.89
N ALA A 477 -4.38 12.71 17.83
CA ALA A 477 -4.80 13.66 18.85
C ALA A 477 -5.32 14.98 18.24
N PHE A 478 -4.70 15.45 17.15
CA PHE A 478 -5.20 16.61 16.41
C PHE A 478 -6.57 16.33 15.77
N ILE A 479 -6.71 15.19 15.09
CA ILE A 479 -7.92 14.75 14.37
C ILE A 479 -9.10 14.52 15.33
N ASP A 480 -8.85 13.87 16.47
CA ASP A 480 -9.87 13.61 17.49
C ASP A 480 -10.39 14.93 18.10
N ARG A 481 -9.51 15.91 18.31
CA ARG A 481 -9.89 17.24 18.80
C ARG A 481 -10.81 17.99 17.82
N ILE A 482 -10.48 17.99 16.52
CA ILE A 482 -11.35 18.64 15.53
C ILE A 482 -12.67 17.89 15.36
N GLU A 483 -12.69 16.56 15.54
CA GLU A 483 -13.94 15.78 15.48
C GLU A 483 -14.89 16.12 16.62
N LEU A 484 -14.34 16.24 17.84
CA LEU A 484 -15.10 16.70 19.01
C LEU A 484 -15.68 18.10 18.78
N GLN A 485 -14.90 19.01 18.21
CA GLN A 485 -15.35 20.36 17.86
C GLN A 485 -16.44 20.37 16.77
N ASN A 486 -16.40 19.42 15.83
CA ASN A 486 -17.43 19.27 14.79
C ASN A 486 -18.67 18.47 15.25
N GLY A 487 -18.80 18.18 16.54
CA GLY A 487 -19.91 17.40 17.09
C GLY A 487 -19.99 15.96 16.55
N GLY A 488 -18.85 15.37 16.17
CA GLY A 488 -18.76 14.01 15.63
C GLY A 488 -19.26 13.83 14.19
N LYS A 489 -19.59 14.93 13.48
CA LYS A 489 -20.03 14.87 12.08
C LYS A 489 -18.83 14.76 11.14
N ILE A 490 -18.89 13.84 10.19
CA ILE A 490 -17.87 13.61 9.15
C ILE A 490 -18.47 14.00 7.80
N ASP A 491 -18.66 15.30 7.60
CA ASP A 491 -19.16 15.90 6.36
C ASP A 491 -18.19 16.98 5.86
N GLY A 492 -18.60 17.79 4.87
CA GLY A 492 -17.75 18.86 4.32
C GLY A 492 -17.25 19.87 5.38
N SER A 493 -18.04 20.16 6.41
CA SER A 493 -17.64 21.11 7.47
C SER A 493 -16.43 20.64 8.27
N TYR A 494 -16.18 19.32 8.29
CA TYR A 494 -15.05 18.73 8.98
C TYR A 494 -13.71 19.18 8.36
N TYR A 495 -13.67 19.33 7.04
CA TYR A 495 -12.49 19.87 6.37
C TYR A 495 -12.32 21.38 6.58
N ASP A 496 -13.41 22.15 6.62
CA ASP A 496 -13.33 23.59 6.91
C ASP A 496 -12.78 23.85 8.32
N LEU A 497 -13.17 23.02 9.28
CA LEU A 497 -12.62 23.04 10.63
C LEU A 497 -11.14 22.64 10.64
N TYR A 498 -10.77 21.59 9.90
CA TYR A 498 -9.36 21.24 9.71
C TYR A 498 -8.58 22.45 9.18
N VAL A 499 -9.05 23.13 8.13
CA VAL A 499 -8.35 24.29 7.53
C VAL A 499 -8.19 25.43 8.54
N SER A 500 -9.24 25.76 9.28
CA SER A 500 -9.26 26.89 10.22
C SER A 500 -8.56 26.64 11.56
N THR A 501 -8.32 25.38 11.94
CA THR A 501 -7.70 25.05 13.23
C THR A 501 -6.18 25.19 13.19
N ASP A 502 -5.61 25.99 14.11
CA ASP A 502 -4.16 26.15 14.26
C ASP A 502 -3.47 24.93 14.90
N GLY A 503 -2.13 24.87 14.82
CA GLY A 503 -1.35 23.82 15.48
C GLY A 503 -1.45 22.44 14.81
N LYS A 504 -1.67 22.41 13.50
CA LYS A 504 -1.67 21.18 12.69
C LYS A 504 -0.28 20.54 12.74
N PRO A 505 -0.16 19.23 12.98
CA PRO A 505 1.12 18.54 12.80
C PRO A 505 1.63 18.73 11.38
N HIS A 506 2.92 19.07 11.24
CA HIS A 506 3.52 19.41 9.95
C HIS A 506 3.33 18.29 8.90
N THR A 507 3.46 17.03 9.34
CA THR A 507 3.27 15.84 8.50
C THR A 507 1.83 15.63 8.03
N LEU A 508 0.86 16.08 8.82
CA LEU A 508 -0.55 16.04 8.44
C LEU A 508 -0.85 17.16 7.43
N TYR A 509 -0.33 18.36 7.67
CA TYR A 509 -0.44 19.47 6.71
C TYR A 509 0.17 19.12 5.35
N GLN A 510 1.38 18.54 5.35
CA GLN A 510 2.05 18.09 4.13
C GLN A 510 1.21 17.15 3.28
N GLU A 511 0.66 16.11 3.90
CA GLU A 511 -0.13 15.08 3.21
C GLU A 511 -1.40 15.67 2.60
N PHE A 512 -2.13 16.47 3.38
CA PHE A 512 -3.39 17.05 2.95
C PHE A 512 -3.20 18.18 1.93
N GLU A 513 -2.06 18.86 1.94
CA GLU A 513 -1.69 19.76 0.85
C GLU A 513 -1.50 18.98 -0.46
N LEU A 514 -0.82 17.84 -0.44
CA LEU A 514 -0.63 17.02 -1.64
C LEU A 514 -1.94 16.37 -2.12
N PHE A 515 -2.86 15.98 -1.23
CA PHE A 515 -4.21 15.56 -1.61
C PHE A 515 -5.04 16.68 -2.23
N ARG A 516 -4.82 17.93 -1.82
CA ARG A 516 -5.55 19.08 -2.37
C ARG A 516 -5.12 19.35 -3.80
N VAL A 517 -3.82 19.29 -4.04
CA VAL A 517 -3.22 19.40 -5.37
C VAL A 517 -3.69 18.24 -6.26
N MET A 518 -3.81 17.02 -5.72
CA MET A 518 -4.42 15.90 -6.43
C MET A 518 -5.84 16.18 -6.87
N HIS A 519 -6.68 16.66 -5.95
CA HIS A 519 -8.10 16.92 -6.23
C HIS A 519 -8.29 17.93 -7.36
N GLN A 520 -7.40 18.91 -7.47
CA GLN A 520 -7.40 19.88 -8.58
C GLN A 520 -6.99 19.29 -9.93
N SER A 521 -6.30 18.14 -9.93
CA SER A 521 -5.65 17.57 -11.11
C SER A 521 -6.43 16.46 -11.82
N ALA A 522 -7.43 15.88 -11.16
CA ALA A 522 -8.14 14.70 -11.63
C ALA A 522 -9.58 14.65 -11.07
N GLY A 523 -10.48 13.92 -11.73
CA GLY A 523 -11.83 13.69 -11.22
C GLY A 523 -11.80 12.79 -9.97
N CYS A 524 -12.34 13.24 -8.85
CA CYS A 524 -12.37 12.47 -7.60
C CYS A 524 -13.76 11.89 -7.34
N TYR A 525 -13.81 10.61 -7.01
CA TYR A 525 -15.04 9.85 -6.77
C TYR A 525 -14.92 8.98 -5.52
N VAL A 526 -16.06 8.62 -4.92
CA VAL A 526 -16.17 7.52 -3.96
C VAL A 526 -16.94 6.38 -4.59
N LEU A 527 -16.38 5.17 -4.54
CA LEU A 527 -17.06 3.94 -4.92
C LEU A 527 -17.35 3.12 -3.67
N ASN A 528 -18.62 2.81 -3.45
CA ASN A 528 -19.05 1.84 -2.44
C ASN A 528 -19.06 0.44 -3.06
N THR A 529 -18.27 -0.47 -2.51
CA THR A 529 -18.24 -1.88 -2.95
C THR A 529 -19.41 -2.64 -2.33
N ASN A 530 -20.65 -2.18 -2.56
CA ASN A 530 -21.89 -2.69 -1.95
C ASN A 530 -22.86 -3.31 -2.96
N LEU A 531 -22.51 -3.40 -4.25
CA LEU A 531 -23.42 -3.92 -5.28
C LEU A 531 -23.95 -5.34 -4.99
N GLN A 532 -23.26 -6.13 -4.17
CA GLN A 532 -23.78 -7.41 -3.68
C GLN A 532 -25.12 -7.31 -2.91
N ASN A 533 -25.51 -6.10 -2.48
CA ASN A 533 -26.81 -5.83 -1.86
C ASN A 533 -27.93 -5.55 -2.87
N ASP A 534 -27.61 -5.42 -4.16
CA ASP A 534 -28.64 -5.29 -5.18
C ASP A 534 -29.35 -6.64 -5.36
N PRO A 535 -30.65 -6.76 -5.01
CA PRO A 535 -31.39 -8.00 -5.12
C PRO A 535 -31.57 -8.49 -6.57
N LYS A 536 -31.28 -7.64 -7.56
CA LYS A 536 -31.33 -8.01 -8.99
C LYS A 536 -30.13 -8.85 -9.43
N LEU A 537 -29.03 -8.83 -8.67
CA LEU A 537 -27.80 -9.53 -9.03
C LEU A 537 -27.82 -10.96 -8.51
N LYS A 538 -27.33 -11.89 -9.34
CA LYS A 538 -27.40 -13.32 -9.05
C LYS A 538 -26.36 -13.77 -8.04
N ASP A 539 -25.17 -13.18 -8.12
CA ASP A 539 -24.04 -13.56 -7.28
C ASP A 539 -23.02 -12.42 -7.10
N LYS A 540 -22.05 -12.66 -6.21
CA LYS A 540 -20.94 -11.74 -5.92
C LYS A 540 -20.10 -11.42 -7.15
N ARG A 541 -19.98 -12.35 -8.11
CA ARG A 541 -19.17 -12.14 -9.32
C ARG A 541 -19.83 -11.11 -10.23
N GLU A 542 -21.14 -11.19 -10.42
CA GLU A 542 -21.91 -10.21 -11.18
C GLU A 542 -21.75 -8.82 -10.56
N ALA A 543 -21.86 -8.70 -9.24
CA ALA A 543 -21.63 -7.44 -8.53
C ALA A 543 -20.23 -6.85 -8.75
N VAL A 544 -19.20 -7.69 -8.76
CA VAL A 544 -17.82 -7.27 -9.03
C VAL A 544 -17.66 -6.81 -10.49
N LEU A 545 -18.21 -7.55 -11.45
CA LEU A 545 -18.16 -7.18 -12.87
C LEU A 545 -18.88 -5.85 -13.15
N LYS A 546 -20.06 -5.64 -12.56
CA LYS A 546 -20.77 -4.36 -12.69
C LYS A 546 -20.02 -3.20 -12.02
N SER A 547 -19.37 -3.44 -10.89
CA SER A 547 -18.47 -2.44 -10.26
C SER A 547 -17.36 -2.03 -11.23
N HIS A 548 -16.73 -2.97 -11.92
CA HIS A 548 -15.69 -2.66 -12.91
C HIS A 548 -16.23 -1.92 -14.13
N ALA A 549 -17.43 -2.28 -14.60
CA ALA A 549 -18.09 -1.56 -15.70
C ALA A 549 -18.38 -0.09 -15.32
N LEU A 550 -18.83 0.17 -14.09
CA LEU A 550 -19.04 1.52 -13.57
C LEU A 550 -17.73 2.31 -13.55
N ILE A 551 -16.65 1.69 -13.07
CA ILE A 551 -15.32 2.32 -13.05
C ILE A 551 -14.87 2.69 -14.46
N ALA A 552 -14.95 1.73 -15.40
CA ALA A 552 -14.55 1.93 -16.79
C ALA A 552 -15.38 3.03 -17.47
N LYS A 553 -16.70 3.01 -17.30
CA LYS A 553 -17.58 4.04 -17.89
C LYS A 553 -17.33 5.42 -17.29
N THR A 554 -17.07 5.51 -16.00
CA THR A 554 -16.71 6.78 -15.34
C THR A 554 -15.37 7.33 -15.84
N LEU A 555 -14.42 6.47 -16.18
CA LEU A 555 -13.16 6.89 -16.81
C LEU A 555 -13.36 7.41 -18.24
N ASP A 556 -14.29 6.80 -18.97
CA ASP A 556 -14.61 7.18 -20.34
C ASP A 556 -15.37 8.52 -20.39
N THR A 557 -16.38 8.69 -19.54
CA THR A 557 -17.27 9.86 -19.57
C THR A 557 -16.84 11.03 -18.67
N GLN A 558 -16.01 10.78 -17.65
CA GLN A 558 -15.48 11.79 -16.71
C GLN A 558 -16.55 12.79 -16.22
N PRO A 559 -17.68 12.31 -15.65
CA PRO A 559 -18.78 13.19 -15.27
C PRO A 559 -18.33 14.09 -14.12
N LYS A 560 -18.58 15.40 -14.24
CA LYS A 560 -18.25 16.38 -13.19
C LYS A 560 -19.10 16.21 -11.94
N GLU A 561 -20.39 15.96 -12.14
CA GLU A 561 -21.36 15.68 -11.09
C GLU A 561 -21.98 14.31 -11.36
N LEU A 562 -21.85 13.42 -10.40
CA LEU A 562 -22.37 12.07 -10.48
C LEU A 562 -22.83 11.63 -9.10
N ARG A 563 -24.03 11.05 -9.03
CA ARG A 563 -24.48 10.27 -7.87
C ARG A 563 -25.32 9.12 -8.38
N LEU A 564 -24.83 7.91 -8.15
CA LEU A 564 -25.49 6.66 -8.48
C LEU A 564 -25.80 5.89 -7.20
N THR A 565 -26.95 5.22 -7.22
CA THR A 565 -27.48 4.39 -6.14
C THR A 565 -27.75 2.98 -6.65
N LEU A 566 -28.09 2.05 -5.74
CA LEU A 566 -28.53 0.70 -6.11
C LEU A 566 -29.77 0.70 -7.03
N TYR A 567 -30.48 1.81 -7.15
CA TYR A 567 -31.70 1.92 -7.96
C TYR A 567 -31.42 2.32 -9.42
N ASP A 568 -30.36 3.11 -9.67
CA ASP A 568 -30.15 3.81 -10.95
C ASP A 568 -28.79 3.53 -11.62
N TYR A 569 -27.85 2.85 -10.95
CA TYR A 569 -26.52 2.63 -11.51
C TYR A 569 -26.52 1.85 -12.83
N ASP A 570 -27.51 0.97 -13.03
CA ASP A 570 -27.69 0.20 -14.26
C ASP A 570 -28.10 1.08 -15.45
N GLU A 571 -28.81 2.18 -15.21
CA GLU A 571 -29.13 3.14 -16.27
C GLU A 571 -27.88 3.89 -16.70
N PHE A 572 -27.01 4.21 -15.75
CA PHE A 572 -25.70 4.76 -16.08
C PHE A 572 -24.85 3.77 -16.87
N LEU A 573 -25.04 2.44 -16.78
CA LEU A 573 -24.26 1.46 -17.55
C LEU A 573 -24.75 1.28 -18.99
N LYS A 574 -26.05 1.47 -19.26
CA LYS A 574 -26.63 1.49 -20.60
C LYS A 574 -26.09 2.65 -21.42
#